data_AF-A0A2V7JC53-F1
#
_entry.id   AF-A0A2V7JC53-F1
#
_cell.length_a   1.000
_cell.length_b   1.000
_cell.length_c   1.000
_cell.angle_alpha   90.00
_cell.angle_beta   90.00
_cell.angle_gamma   90.00
#
_symmetry.space_group_name_H-M   'P 1'
#
loop_
_entity.id
_entity.type
_entity.pdbx_description
1 polymer ?
#
loop_
_entity_poly.entity_id
_entity_poly.type
_entity_poly.pdbx_seq_one_letter_code
_entity_poly.pdbx_strand_id
1 'polypeptide(L)'
;MYQLALSRMREFYREPEAVFWVFGFPIVLAFALGLAFRNTGPGKLQVGVVAGAGDSAVAAALAASPRLVPAVLDTATARLRLKTGRVALLVVPG
;
A
#
# COMPACT_ATOMS: atom_id res chain seq x y z
N MET A 1 -36.71 17.59 37.64
CA MET A 1 -35.54 18.09 36.87
C MET A 1 -34.98 17.09 35.84
N TYR A 2 -35.06 15.77 36.06
CA TYR A 2 -34.55 14.76 35.11
C TYR A 2 -35.31 14.66 33.77
N GLN A 3 -36.61 14.94 33.75
CA GLN A 3 -37.45 14.74 32.55
C GLN A 3 -37.18 15.77 31.43
N LEU A 4 -36.65 16.96 31.76
CA LEU A 4 -36.24 17.99 30.80
C LEU A 4 -34.89 17.69 30.13
N ALA A 5 -33.98 17.00 30.84
CA ALA A 5 -32.72 16.51 30.25
C ALA A 5 -32.98 15.38 29.24
N LEU A 6 -33.91 14.47 29.58
CA LEU A 6 -34.33 13.39 28.69
C LEU A 6 -35.12 13.87 27.47
N SER A 7 -35.98 14.90 27.61
CA SER A 7 -36.72 15.44 26.46
C SER A 7 -35.80 16.16 25.48
N ARG A 8 -34.79 16.92 25.96
CA ARG A 8 -33.78 17.55 25.09
C ARG A 8 -32.88 16.54 24.38
N MET A 9 -32.49 15.46 25.04
CA MET A 9 -31.71 14.39 24.41
C MET A 9 -32.49 13.68 23.30
N ARG A 10 -33.82 13.66 23.40
CA ARG A 10 -34.73 13.08 22.41
C ARG A 10 -35.03 14.02 21.24
N GLU A 11 -34.95 15.34 21.45
CA GLU A 11 -34.97 16.35 20.36
C GLU A 11 -33.62 16.47 19.63
N PHE A 12 -32.48 16.19 20.27
CA PHE A 12 -31.17 16.14 19.61
C PHE A 12 -31.05 15.02 18.55
N TYR A 13 -31.95 14.04 18.61
CA TYR A 13 -32.08 12.98 17.61
C TYR A 13 -32.84 13.42 16.35
N ARG A 14 -33.37 14.66 16.31
CA ARG A 14 -34.09 15.22 15.16
C ARG A 14 -33.21 16.02 14.20
N GLU A 15 -31.99 16.38 14.61
CA GLU A 15 -30.89 16.81 13.73
C GLU A 15 -29.72 15.80 13.77
N PRO A 16 -29.98 14.48 13.58
CA PRO A 16 -28.94 13.46 13.70
C PRO A 16 -27.89 13.61 12.59
N GLU A 17 -28.26 14.26 11.49
CA GLU A 17 -27.44 14.49 10.31
C GLU A 17 -26.18 15.31 10.63
N ALA A 18 -26.30 16.44 11.34
CA ALA A 18 -25.14 17.28 11.65
C ALA A 18 -24.13 16.54 12.55
N VAL A 19 -24.62 15.83 13.56
CA VAL A 19 -23.77 15.04 14.48
C VAL A 19 -23.13 13.85 13.75
N PHE A 20 -23.88 13.19 12.87
CA PHE A 20 -23.36 12.13 12.01
C PHE A 20 -22.25 12.65 11.07
N TRP A 21 -22.44 13.80 10.42
CA TRP A 21 -21.44 14.35 9.51
C TRP A 21 -20.22 14.94 10.22
N VAL A 22 -20.34 15.45 11.44
CA VAL A 22 -19.20 16.01 12.19
C VAL A 22 -18.39 14.93 12.90
N PHE A 23 -19.02 13.86 13.40
CA PHE A 23 -18.33 12.82 14.16
C PHE A 23 -18.26 11.47 13.43
N GLY A 24 -19.38 11.01 12.86
CA GLY A 24 -19.45 9.72 12.17
C GLY A 24 -18.65 9.72 10.87
N PHE A 25 -18.83 10.73 10.02
CA PHE A 25 -18.16 10.80 8.72
C PHE A 25 -16.62 10.86 8.84
N PRO A 26 -16.00 11.70 9.68
CA PRO A 26 -14.54 11.69 9.82
C PRO A 26 -13.99 10.37 10.33
N ILE A 27 -14.71 9.67 11.23
CA ILE A 27 -14.31 8.33 11.71
C ILE A 27 -14.36 7.34 10.55
N VAL A 28 -15.48 7.26 9.82
CA VAL A 28 -15.63 6.35 8.67
C VAL A 28 -14.58 6.67 7.59
N LEU A 29 -14.35 7.95 7.30
CA LEU A 29 -13.35 8.40 6.35
C LEU A 29 -11.93 8.01 6.78
N ALA A 30 -11.58 8.21 8.06
CA ALA A 30 -10.29 7.80 8.61
C ALA A 30 -10.09 6.28 8.52
N PHE A 31 -11.12 5.48 8.79
CA PHE A 31 -11.07 4.03 8.62
C PHE A 31 -10.94 3.62 7.14
N ALA A 32 -11.69 4.25 6.24
CA ALA A 32 -11.63 3.97 4.81
C ALA A 32 -10.25 4.31 4.22
N LEU A 33 -9.72 5.49 4.54
CA LEU A 33 -8.37 5.90 4.13
C LEU A 33 -7.30 5.01 4.77
N GLY A 34 -7.43 4.71 6.07
CA GLY A 34 -6.55 3.79 6.76
C GLY A 34 -6.50 2.43 6.09
N LEU A 35 -7.65 1.87 5.69
CA LEU A 35 -7.70 0.60 4.96
C LEU A 35 -7.15 0.72 3.53
N ALA A 36 -7.42 1.82 2.83
CA ALA A 36 -6.92 2.08 1.49
C ALA A 36 -5.39 2.23 1.43
N PHE A 37 -4.78 2.81 2.48
CA PHE A 37 -3.33 3.08 2.54
C PHE A 37 -2.55 2.14 3.50
N ARG A 38 -3.24 1.21 4.17
CA ARG A 38 -2.65 0.21 5.09
C ARG A 38 -1.49 -0.57 4.46
N ASN A 39 -1.48 -0.73 3.15
CA ASN A 39 -0.50 -1.58 2.45
C ASN A 39 0.66 -0.81 1.81
N THR A 40 0.85 0.48 2.12
CA THR A 40 2.02 1.26 1.66
C THR A 40 3.20 1.11 2.64
N GLY A 41 3.34 -0.04 3.30
CA GLY A 41 4.65 -0.41 3.85
C GLY A 41 5.67 -0.45 2.70
N PRO A 42 6.98 -0.28 2.94
CA PRO A 42 7.98 -0.29 1.88
C PRO A 42 7.88 -1.63 1.15
N GLY A 43 7.18 -1.62 0.02
CA GLY A 43 6.92 -2.81 -0.78
C GLY A 43 8.27 -3.39 -1.13
N LYS A 44 8.43 -4.71 -0.93
CA LYS A 44 9.66 -5.39 -1.32
C LYS A 44 9.99 -4.99 -2.76
N LEU A 45 11.17 -4.40 -2.95
CA LEU A 45 11.55 -3.79 -4.21
C LEU A 45 11.82 -4.90 -5.21
N GLN A 46 11.01 -4.96 -6.26
CA GLN A 46 11.20 -5.92 -7.34
C GLN A 46 12.42 -5.50 -8.16
N VAL A 47 13.43 -6.36 -8.24
CA VAL A 47 14.67 -6.14 -9.00
C VAL A 47 14.78 -7.19 -10.09
N GLY A 48 14.98 -6.77 -11.32
CA GLY A 48 15.20 -7.66 -12.44
C GLY A 48 16.70 -7.94 -12.60
N VAL A 49 17.06 -9.20 -12.85
CA VAL A 49 18.41 -9.58 -13.27
C VAL A 49 18.30 -10.11 -14.70
N VAL A 50 19.05 -9.54 -15.64
CA VAL A 50 19.06 -10.04 -17.02
C VAL A 50 19.75 -11.40 -17.06
N ALA A 51 19.11 -12.38 -17.69
CA ALA A 51 19.69 -13.71 -17.90
C ALA A 51 21.02 -13.61 -18.66
N GLY A 52 22.06 -14.26 -18.13
CA GLY A 52 23.42 -14.15 -18.62
C GLY A 52 24.41 -14.90 -17.73
N ALA A 53 25.69 -14.91 -18.09
CA ALA A 53 26.72 -15.54 -17.25
C ALA A 53 26.79 -14.83 -15.88
N GLY A 54 26.58 -15.58 -14.78
CA GLY A 54 26.62 -15.04 -13.43
C GLY A 54 25.28 -14.49 -12.89
N ASP A 55 24.20 -14.61 -13.66
CA ASP A 55 22.85 -14.18 -13.24
C ASP A 55 22.40 -14.78 -11.90
N SER A 56 22.64 -16.07 -11.68
CA SER A 56 22.29 -16.78 -10.44
C SER A 56 23.06 -16.25 -9.23
N ALA A 57 24.32 -15.86 -9.41
CA ALA A 57 25.14 -15.31 -8.32
C ALA A 57 24.67 -13.91 -7.94
N VAL A 58 24.35 -13.08 -8.93
CA VAL A 58 23.79 -11.73 -8.74
C VAL A 58 22.40 -11.81 -8.09
N ALA A 59 21.54 -12.73 -8.55
CA ALA A 59 20.22 -12.95 -7.96
C ALA A 59 20.33 -13.41 -6.49
N ALA A 60 21.24 -14.32 -6.17
CA ALA A 60 21.48 -14.77 -4.79
C ALA A 60 22.00 -13.64 -3.89
N ALA A 61 22.92 -12.81 -4.38
CA ALA A 61 23.43 -11.65 -3.63
C ALA A 61 22.32 -10.62 -3.35
N LEU A 62 21.43 -10.38 -4.32
CA LEU A 62 20.28 -9.49 -4.13
C LEU A 62 19.24 -10.08 -3.16
N ALA A 63 19.05 -11.40 -3.17
CA ALA A 63 18.12 -12.10 -2.29
C ALA A 63 18.56 -12.08 -0.81
N ALA A 64 19.85 -11.84 -0.53
CA ALA A 64 20.35 -11.68 0.83
C ALA A 64 19.78 -10.43 1.53
N SER A 65 19.25 -9.45 0.77
CA SER A 65 18.58 -8.29 1.33
C SER A 65 17.08 -8.56 1.50
N PRO A 66 16.51 -8.47 2.72
CA PRO A 66 15.10 -8.77 2.98
C PRO A 66 14.13 -7.77 2.33
N ARG A 67 14.65 -6.64 1.83
CA ARG A 67 13.86 -5.60 1.14
C ARG A 67 13.80 -5.80 -0.37
N LEU A 68 14.60 -6.69 -0.94
CA LEU A 68 14.69 -6.91 -2.38
C LEU A 68 14.04 -8.24 -2.76
N VAL A 69 13.38 -8.26 -3.91
CA VAL A 69 12.86 -9.48 -4.53
C VAL A 69 13.48 -9.57 -5.92
N PRO A 70 14.58 -10.32 -6.08
CA PRO A 70 15.21 -10.50 -7.37
C PRO A 70 14.42 -11.48 -8.24
N ALA A 71 14.33 -11.18 -9.54
CA ALA A 71 13.77 -12.06 -10.55
C ALA A 71 14.70 -12.10 -11.76
N VAL A 72 15.17 -13.31 -12.13
CA VAL A 72 15.92 -13.51 -13.36
C VAL A 72 14.94 -13.47 -14.54
N LEU A 73 15.23 -12.63 -15.53
CA LEU A 73 14.36 -12.33 -16.66
C LEU A 73 15.18 -12.30 -17.94
N ASP A 74 14.58 -12.75 -19.03
CA ASP A 74 15.13 -12.47 -20.36
C ASP A 74 15.20 -10.96 -20.63
N THR A 75 16.07 -10.53 -21.54
CA THR A 75 16.30 -9.10 -21.83
C THR A 75 15.05 -8.35 -22.28
N ALA A 76 14.15 -8.99 -23.02
CA ALA A 76 12.94 -8.35 -23.55
C ALA A 76 11.91 -8.13 -22.42
N THR A 77 11.66 -9.15 -21.62
CA THR A 77 10.77 -9.17 -20.47
C THR A 77 11.29 -8.26 -19.36
N ALA A 78 12.60 -8.24 -19.11
CA ALA A 78 13.27 -7.32 -18.21
C ALA A 78 12.96 -5.85 -18.55
N ARG A 79 13.17 -5.47 -19.80
CA ARG A 79 12.89 -4.10 -20.29
C ARG A 79 11.40 -3.77 -20.22
N LEU A 80 10.53 -4.71 -20.56
CA LEU A 80 9.08 -4.52 -20.46
C LEU A 80 8.63 -4.31 -19.01
N ARG A 81 9.16 -5.11 -18.07
CA ARG A 81 8.83 -5.01 -16.64
C ARG A 81 9.37 -3.74 -16.00
N LEU A 82 10.53 -3.25 -16.46
CA LEU A 82 11.04 -1.94 -16.08
C LEU A 82 10.14 -0.82 -16.59
N LYS A 83 9.74 -0.86 -17.87
CA LYS A 83 8.83 0.14 -18.47
C LYS A 83 7.45 0.20 -17.80
N THR A 84 6.95 -0.95 -17.34
CA THR A 84 5.63 -1.05 -16.70
C THR A 84 5.67 -0.78 -15.18
N GLY A 85 6.85 -0.47 -14.62
CA GLY A 85 7.03 -0.24 -13.18
C GLY A 85 6.87 -1.50 -12.32
N ARG A 86 6.79 -2.69 -12.93
CA ARG A 86 6.73 -3.98 -12.21
C ARG A 86 8.07 -4.35 -11.59
N VAL A 87 9.16 -3.79 -12.11
CA VAL A 87 10.53 -3.90 -11.60
C VAL A 87 11.08 -2.49 -11.50
N ALA A 88 11.70 -2.16 -10.37
CA ALA A 88 12.22 -0.82 -10.10
C ALA A 88 13.66 -0.63 -10.59
N LEU A 89 14.44 -1.72 -10.68
CA LEU A 89 15.84 -1.70 -11.10
C LEU A 89 16.16 -2.93 -11.94
N LEU A 90 16.98 -2.75 -12.98
CA LEU A 90 17.51 -3.83 -13.79
C LEU A 90 19.02 -3.96 -13.60
N VAL A 91 19.49 -5.17 -13.30
CA VAL A 91 20.92 -5.50 -13.20
C VAL A 91 21.31 -6.35 -14.40
N VAL A 92 22.35 -5.93 -15.11
CA VAL A 92 22.94 -6.68 -16.23
C VAL A 92 24.23 -7.31 -15.71
N PRO A 93 24.35 -8.64 -15.66
CA PRO A 93 25.62 -9.30 -15.36
C PRO A 93 26.64 -8.92 -16.44
N GLY A 94 27.83 -8.48 -16.03
CA GLY A 94 28.94 -8.10 -16.90
C GLY A 94 30.06 -9.13 -16.88
#